data_AF-I2CRC8-F1
#
_entry.id   AF-I2CRC8-F1
#
_cell.length_a   1.000
_cell.length_b   1.000
_cell.length_c   1.000
_cell.angle_alpha   90.00
_cell.angle_beta   90.00
_cell.angle_gamma   90.00
#
_symmetry.space_group_name_H-M   'P 1'
#
loop_
_entity.id
_entity.type
_entity.pdbx_description
1 polymer ?
#
loop_
_entity_poly.entity_id
_entity_poly.type
_entity_poly.pdbx_seq_one_letter_code
_entity_poly.pdbx_strand_id
1 'polypeptide(L)'
;GEGGEEGEGGSTSVVPMVLPTRHVLAPAPASVKTLLYCLLTLLSIVFQSAGSAHIQGAIEGSTYLRSPTLTSTLLDILSSLSALNAAVFSRASGLIADIIGSDPSIISYVHGSGLAQAILSILSAPLPPSCEVICEAPAILCALSISSQGLSALLRHNPFPSLFACLVHPAYVLPHSRAVLPPATPEAIGQRLEDLLQHHGSGGGGPSTTPGQRLRD
;
A
#
# COMPACT_ATOMS: atom_id res chain seq x y z
N GLY A 1 63.39 -22.82 -17.80
CA GLY A 1 62.48 -22.97 -18.95
C GLY A 1 61.13 -23.27 -18.36
N GLU A 2 60.17 -22.36 -18.49
CA GLU A 2 59.24 -22.29 -19.65
C GLU A 2 58.22 -23.43 -19.56
N GLY A 3 56.89 -23.25 -19.61
CA GLY A 3 56.05 -22.17 -20.11
C GLY A 3 54.88 -22.79 -20.91
N GLY A 4 53.66 -22.25 -20.82
CA GLY A 4 52.49 -22.50 -21.70
C GLY A 4 51.35 -23.33 -21.06
N GLU A 5 50.23 -22.73 -20.60
CA GLU A 5 49.00 -22.31 -21.34
C GLU A 5 48.07 -23.51 -21.66
N GLU A 6 46.73 -23.52 -21.56
CA GLU A 6 45.65 -22.59 -21.25
C GLU A 6 44.36 -23.44 -21.04
N GLY A 7 43.31 -22.90 -20.42
CA GLY A 7 42.02 -23.58 -20.32
C GLY A 7 41.00 -22.87 -19.42
N GLU A 8 40.50 -21.72 -19.87
CA GLU A 8 39.33 -21.04 -19.31
C GLU A 8 38.08 -21.92 -19.35
N GLY A 9 37.35 -21.97 -18.23
CA GLY A 9 36.05 -22.59 -18.10
C GLY A 9 35.28 -21.92 -16.97
N GLY A 10 34.87 -20.67 -17.19
CA GLY A 10 34.04 -19.91 -16.27
C GLY A 10 32.65 -20.53 -16.14
N SER A 11 32.42 -21.33 -15.11
CA SER A 11 31.08 -21.57 -14.59
C SER A 11 30.77 -20.51 -13.54
N THR A 12 30.04 -19.49 -13.97
CA THR A 12 29.30 -18.59 -13.09
C THR A 12 28.33 -19.42 -12.26
N SER A 13 28.75 -19.76 -11.05
CA SER A 13 27.87 -20.31 -10.01
C SER A 13 26.81 -19.26 -9.71
N VAL A 14 25.64 -19.40 -10.33
CA VAL A 14 24.45 -18.62 -10.00
C VAL A 14 24.10 -18.98 -8.56
N VAL A 15 24.57 -18.15 -7.63
CA VAL A 15 24.17 -18.24 -6.23
C VAL A 15 22.66 -17.99 -6.21
N PRO A 16 21.82 -18.98 -5.84
CA PRO A 16 20.41 -18.71 -5.71
C PRO A 16 20.26 -17.67 -4.61
N MET A 17 19.65 -16.54 -4.95
CA MET A 17 19.24 -15.51 -4.00
C MET A 17 18.22 -16.15 -3.06
N VAL A 18 18.72 -16.70 -1.94
CA VAL A 18 17.90 -17.16 -0.83
C VAL A 18 17.24 -15.91 -0.26
N LEU A 19 15.96 -15.75 -0.58
CA LEU A 19 15.10 -14.78 0.06
C LEU A 19 15.22 -15.03 1.59
N PRO A 20 15.56 -14.02 2.40
CA PRO A 20 15.67 -14.22 3.84
C PRO A 20 14.34 -14.78 4.31
N THR A 21 14.36 -15.97 4.93
CA THR A 21 13.26 -16.52 5.70
C THR A 21 12.96 -15.50 6.79
N ARG A 22 12.09 -14.53 6.50
CA ARG A 22 11.65 -13.53 7.46
C ARG A 22 10.99 -14.29 8.60
N HIS A 23 11.59 -14.20 9.78
CA HIS A 23 11.08 -14.75 11.02
C HIS A 23 9.57 -14.49 11.08
N VAL A 24 8.75 -15.56 11.14
CA VAL A 24 7.35 -15.41 11.51
C VAL A 24 7.36 -14.93 12.95
N LEU A 25 7.18 -13.62 13.13
CA LEU A 25 7.16 -12.99 14.42
C LEU A 25 6.02 -13.63 15.23
N ALA A 26 6.31 -14.06 16.47
CA ALA A 26 5.27 -14.55 17.36
C ALA A 26 4.13 -13.52 17.44
N PRO A 27 2.86 -13.94 17.57
CA PRO A 27 1.74 -13.01 17.62
C PRO A 27 1.97 -11.97 18.70
N ALA A 28 2.06 -10.70 18.30
CA ALA A 28 2.44 -9.63 19.22
C ALA A 28 1.34 -9.44 20.28
N PRO A 29 1.71 -9.07 21.52
CA PRO A 29 0.75 -8.70 22.55
C PRO A 29 -0.18 -7.58 22.08
N ALA A 30 -1.43 -7.57 22.54
CA ALA A 30 -2.41 -6.54 22.17
C ALA A 30 -1.90 -5.12 22.46
N SER A 31 -1.19 -4.93 23.58
CA SER A 31 -0.57 -3.66 23.97
C SER A 31 0.44 -3.14 22.94
N VAL A 32 1.25 -4.02 22.34
CA VAL A 32 2.23 -3.64 21.32
C VAL A 32 1.52 -3.17 20.04
N LYS A 33 0.46 -3.87 19.64
CA LYS A 33 -0.33 -3.51 18.45
C LYS A 33 -1.01 -2.14 18.64
N THR A 34 -1.61 -1.91 19.80
CA THR A 34 -2.20 -0.62 20.16
C THR A 34 -1.15 0.49 20.18
N LEU A 35 0.00 0.25 20.79
CA LEU A 35 1.08 1.22 20.85
C LEU A 35 1.59 1.58 19.45
N LEU A 36 1.84 0.58 18.58
CA LEU A 36 2.23 0.81 17.19
C LEU A 36 1.19 1.61 16.43
N TYR A 37 -0.09 1.26 16.57
CA TYR A 37 -1.19 2.00 15.96
C TYR A 37 -1.19 3.47 16.42
N CYS A 38 -1.06 3.72 17.73
CA CYS A 38 -1.00 5.07 18.29
C CYS A 38 0.21 5.84 17.77
N LEU A 39 1.40 5.23 17.72
CA LEU A 39 2.61 5.87 17.20
C LEU A 39 2.48 6.24 15.72
N LEU A 40 1.96 5.33 14.89
CA LEU A 40 1.73 5.60 13.47
C LEU A 40 0.67 6.71 13.26
N THR A 41 -0.35 6.73 14.12
CA THR A 41 -1.37 7.79 14.12
C THR A 41 -0.77 9.14 14.50
N LEU A 42 0.01 9.20 15.57
CA LEU A 42 0.71 10.41 15.98
C LEU A 42 1.66 10.90 14.89
N LEU A 43 2.41 9.99 14.26
CA LEU A 43 3.35 10.33 13.21
C LEU A 43 2.65 10.96 11.99
N SER A 44 1.52 10.40 11.58
CA SER A 44 0.70 10.97 10.52
C SER A 44 0.13 12.34 10.90
N ILE A 45 -0.38 12.48 12.13
CA ILE A 45 -0.85 13.78 12.61
C ILE A 45 0.29 14.79 12.57
N VAL A 46 1.50 14.45 13.06
CA VAL A 46 2.66 15.35 13.03
C VAL A 46 3.04 15.77 11.61
N PHE A 47 3.04 14.83 10.66
CA PHE A 47 3.37 15.13 9.26
C PHE A 47 2.28 15.96 8.57
N GLN A 48 1.02 15.84 9.00
CA GLN A 48 -0.11 16.63 8.48
C GLN A 48 -0.32 17.96 9.21
N SER A 49 -0.02 18.04 10.51
CA SER A 49 -0.39 19.15 11.42
C SER A 49 0.53 20.36 11.32
N ALA A 50 1.45 20.39 10.34
CA ALA A 50 2.19 21.60 10.01
C ALA A 50 1.30 22.66 9.33
N GLY A 51 0.09 22.88 9.86
CA GLY A 51 -1.01 23.68 9.31
C GLY A 51 -0.80 25.20 9.28
N SER A 52 0.41 25.69 9.57
CA SER A 52 0.82 27.07 9.25
C SER A 52 2.06 27.13 8.35
N ALA A 53 2.68 25.98 8.05
CA ALA A 53 3.86 25.83 7.21
C ALA A 53 3.71 24.54 6.37
N HIS A 54 2.69 24.51 5.50
CA HIS A 54 2.30 23.35 4.68
C HIS A 54 3.47 22.70 3.90
N ILE A 55 4.53 23.48 3.62
CA ILE A 55 5.73 23.00 2.95
C ILE A 55 6.66 22.25 3.92
N GLN A 56 6.76 22.65 5.18
CA GLN A 56 7.74 22.12 6.13
C GLN A 56 7.38 20.70 6.61
N GLY A 57 6.12 20.47 7.02
CA GLY A 57 5.68 19.14 7.50
C GLY A 57 5.65 18.07 6.41
N ALA A 58 5.29 18.45 5.18
CA ALA A 58 5.34 17.59 4.01
C ALA A 58 6.79 17.16 3.68
N ILE A 59 7.73 18.11 3.69
CA ILE A 59 9.16 17.84 3.47
C ILE A 59 9.74 17.00 4.61
N GLU A 60 9.35 17.26 5.86
CA GLU A 60 9.79 16.45 6.99
C GLU A 60 9.30 15.01 6.88
N GLY A 61 8.02 14.79 6.59
CA GLY A 61 7.45 13.45 6.41
C GLY A 61 8.18 12.65 5.31
N SER A 62 8.44 13.28 4.16
CA SER A 62 9.15 12.62 3.06
C SER A 62 10.64 12.41 3.37
N THR A 63 11.28 13.33 4.09
CA THR A 63 12.67 13.20 4.57
C THR A 63 12.82 12.07 5.58
N TYR A 64 11.92 11.98 6.56
CA TYR A 64 11.91 10.90 7.54
C TYR A 64 11.58 9.56 6.91
N LEU A 65 10.69 9.52 5.91
CA LEU A 65 10.42 8.28 5.17
C LEU A 65 11.68 7.78 4.44
N ARG A 66 12.50 8.68 3.88
CA ARG A 66 13.80 8.30 3.27
C ARG A 66 14.83 7.78 4.29
N SER A 67 14.60 7.97 5.59
CA SER A 67 15.46 7.41 6.62
C SER A 67 15.39 5.88 6.58
N PRO A 68 16.54 5.18 6.56
CA PRO A 68 16.57 3.72 6.51
C PRO A 68 15.87 3.10 7.72
N THR A 69 15.88 3.76 8.88
CA THR A 69 15.23 3.29 10.11
C THR A 69 13.72 3.20 9.94
N LEU A 70 13.07 4.27 9.45
CA LEU A 70 11.61 4.31 9.31
C LEU A 70 11.17 3.39 8.17
N THR A 71 11.84 3.42 7.03
CA THR A 71 11.51 2.54 5.89
C THR A 71 11.65 1.06 6.25
N SER A 72 12.75 0.65 6.91
CA SER A 72 12.90 -0.75 7.34
C SER A 72 11.82 -1.16 8.33
N THR A 73 11.52 -0.30 9.31
CA THR A 73 10.48 -0.58 10.31
C THR A 73 9.11 -0.72 9.66
N LEU A 74 8.76 0.16 8.71
CA LEU A 74 7.50 0.04 7.97
C LEU A 74 7.45 -1.22 7.12
N LEU A 75 8.54 -1.61 6.46
CA LEU A 75 8.60 -2.88 5.72
C LEU A 75 8.40 -4.09 6.65
N ASP A 76 8.97 -4.06 7.84
CA ASP A 76 8.80 -5.12 8.83
C ASP A 76 7.35 -5.17 9.34
N ILE A 77 6.74 -4.01 9.62
CA ILE A 77 5.33 -3.90 10.01
C ILE A 77 4.41 -4.44 8.90
N LEU A 78 4.59 -3.97 7.66
CA LEU A 78 3.78 -4.37 6.53
C LEU A 78 3.88 -5.88 6.28
N SER A 79 5.10 -6.44 6.33
CA SER A 79 5.29 -7.89 6.12
C SER A 79 4.85 -8.77 7.28
N SER A 80 4.50 -8.20 8.43
CA SER A 80 4.11 -8.93 9.65
C SER A 80 2.61 -8.90 9.91
N LEU A 81 1.76 -8.91 8.87
CA LEU A 81 0.30 -8.83 9.01
C LEU A 81 -0.26 -9.91 9.95
N SER A 82 0.26 -11.14 9.88
CA SER A 82 -0.14 -12.25 10.75
C SER A 82 0.18 -12.01 12.23
N ALA A 83 1.22 -11.22 12.54
CA ALA A 83 1.66 -10.93 13.90
C ALA A 83 1.05 -9.65 14.47
N LEU A 84 0.80 -8.63 13.63
CA LEU A 84 0.44 -7.26 14.06
C LEU A 84 -1.04 -6.91 13.91
N ASN A 85 -1.81 -7.63 13.08
CA ASN A 85 -3.22 -7.39 12.73
C ASN A 85 -3.46 -6.35 11.61
N ALA A 86 -4.69 -6.36 11.10
CA ALA A 86 -5.12 -5.54 9.98
C ALA A 86 -5.18 -4.04 10.30
N ALA A 87 -5.50 -3.64 11.54
CA ALA A 87 -5.56 -2.24 11.93
C ALA A 87 -4.18 -1.56 11.91
N VAL A 88 -3.13 -2.26 12.38
CA VAL A 88 -1.75 -1.74 12.33
C VAL A 88 -1.26 -1.64 10.88
N PHE A 89 -1.56 -2.64 10.06
CA PHE A 89 -1.26 -2.60 8.62
C PHE A 89 -1.94 -1.40 7.95
N SER A 90 -3.25 -1.23 8.14
CA SER A 90 -4.00 -0.12 7.56
C SER A 90 -3.42 1.22 7.98
N ARG A 91 -3.09 1.39 9.27
CA ARG A 91 -2.51 2.66 9.72
C ARG A 91 -1.14 2.91 9.11
N ALA A 92 -0.30 1.87 8.96
CA ALA A 92 1.01 1.99 8.32
C ALA A 92 0.89 2.33 6.82
N SER A 93 -0.01 1.68 6.09
CA SER A 93 -0.29 2.02 4.69
C SER A 93 -0.89 3.41 4.55
N GLY A 94 -1.79 3.80 5.45
CA GLY A 94 -2.40 5.12 5.47
C GLY A 94 -1.40 6.23 5.73
N LEU A 95 -0.45 6.04 6.67
CA LEU A 95 0.67 6.97 6.86
C LEU A 95 1.47 7.19 5.56
N ILE A 96 1.71 6.13 4.78
CA ILE A 96 2.42 6.24 3.50
C ILE A 96 1.56 7.01 2.48
N ALA A 97 0.25 6.73 2.42
CA ALA A 97 -0.67 7.47 1.57
C ALA A 97 -0.71 8.96 1.93
N ASP A 98 -0.75 9.27 3.23
CA ASP A 98 -0.73 10.62 3.78
C ASP A 98 0.55 11.37 3.34
N ILE A 99 1.72 10.74 3.49
CA ILE A 99 3.01 11.33 3.09
C ILE A 99 3.07 11.58 1.58
N ILE A 100 2.59 10.63 0.76
CA ILE A 100 2.52 10.81 -0.71
C ILE A 100 1.56 11.95 -1.07
N GLY A 101 0.42 12.03 -0.38
CA GLY A 101 -0.57 13.09 -0.59
C GLY A 101 -0.01 14.47 -0.26
N SER A 102 0.81 14.58 0.78
CA SER A 102 1.48 15.83 1.15
C SER A 102 2.69 16.17 0.29
N ASP A 103 3.49 15.18 -0.11
CA ASP A 103 4.67 15.34 -1.00
C ASP A 103 4.70 14.25 -2.09
N PRO A 104 4.10 14.51 -3.27
CA PRO A 104 4.09 13.54 -4.37
C PRO A 104 5.48 13.17 -4.91
N SER A 105 6.52 13.97 -4.64
CA SER A 105 7.89 13.70 -5.13
C SER A 105 8.51 12.43 -4.52
N ILE A 106 7.97 11.96 -3.39
CA ILE A 106 8.44 10.76 -2.69
C ILE A 106 8.04 9.46 -3.40
N ILE A 107 7.09 9.50 -4.33
CA ILE A 107 6.49 8.30 -4.93
C ILE A 107 7.52 7.36 -5.55
N SER A 108 8.52 7.90 -6.25
CA SER A 108 9.60 7.10 -6.85
C SER A 108 10.43 6.37 -5.80
N TYR A 109 10.64 6.97 -4.63
CA TYR A 109 11.31 6.31 -3.51
C TYR A 109 10.43 5.21 -2.90
N VAL A 110 9.13 5.45 -2.72
CA VAL A 110 8.18 4.44 -2.18
C VAL A 110 8.12 3.19 -3.06
N HIS A 111 8.17 3.36 -4.39
CA HIS A 111 8.27 2.24 -5.32
C HIS A 111 9.65 1.59 -5.28
N GLY A 112 10.74 2.37 -5.25
CA GLY A 112 12.11 1.87 -5.22
C GLY A 112 12.51 1.17 -3.92
N SER A 113 11.92 1.52 -2.78
CA SER A 113 12.20 0.93 -1.47
C SER A 113 11.47 -0.39 -1.22
N GLY A 114 10.51 -0.76 -2.07
CA GLY A 114 9.69 -1.95 -1.90
C GLY A 114 8.46 -1.78 -1.00
N LEU A 115 8.22 -0.58 -0.45
CA LEU A 115 7.02 -0.29 0.36
C LEU A 115 5.74 -0.49 -0.45
N ALA A 116 5.69 0.07 -1.67
CA ALA A 116 4.55 -0.10 -2.57
C ALA A 116 4.30 -1.58 -2.88
N GLN A 117 5.37 -2.33 -3.15
CA GLN A 117 5.28 -3.76 -3.47
C GLN A 117 4.76 -4.58 -2.30
N ALA A 118 5.20 -4.28 -1.07
CA ALA A 118 4.71 -4.94 0.14
C ALA A 118 3.21 -4.72 0.35
N ILE A 119 2.74 -3.48 0.20
CA ILE A 119 1.32 -3.12 0.31
C ILE A 119 0.49 -3.84 -0.75
N LEU A 120 0.88 -3.74 -2.03
CA LEU A 120 0.15 -4.35 -3.13
C LEU A 120 0.07 -5.88 -3.02
N SER A 121 1.17 -6.52 -2.58
CA SER A 121 1.19 -7.98 -2.40
C SER A 121 0.20 -8.44 -1.34
N ILE A 122 0.05 -7.67 -0.26
CA ILE A 122 -0.91 -7.96 0.82
C ILE A 122 -2.33 -7.71 0.38
N LEU A 123 -2.59 -6.56 -0.26
CA LEU A 123 -3.93 -6.21 -0.74
C LEU A 123 -4.43 -7.14 -1.86
N SER A 124 -3.53 -7.86 -2.53
CA SER A 124 -3.87 -8.83 -3.58
C SER A 124 -4.01 -10.26 -3.06
N ALA A 125 -3.53 -10.54 -1.85
CA ALA A 125 -3.76 -11.81 -1.16
C ALA A 125 -5.14 -11.81 -0.49
N PRO A 126 -5.74 -12.98 -0.18
CA PRO A 126 -7.00 -13.06 0.56
C PRO A 126 -6.92 -12.32 1.90
N LEU A 127 -7.70 -11.25 2.04
CA LEU A 127 -7.72 -10.41 3.23
C LEU A 127 -8.70 -10.96 4.27
N PRO A 128 -8.35 -10.96 5.57
CA PRO A 128 -9.34 -11.20 6.62
C PRO A 128 -10.36 -10.05 6.66
N PRO A 129 -11.60 -10.29 7.12
CA PRO A 129 -12.58 -9.23 7.30
C PRO A 129 -12.04 -8.16 8.25
N SER A 130 -11.82 -6.95 7.74
CA SER A 130 -11.28 -5.80 8.48
C SER A 130 -11.88 -4.50 7.95
N CYS A 131 -12.56 -3.75 8.82
CA CYS A 131 -13.10 -2.44 8.45
C CYS A 131 -11.96 -1.46 8.10
N GLU A 132 -10.87 -1.52 8.86
CA GLU A 132 -9.72 -0.64 8.74
C GLU A 132 -9.04 -0.83 7.39
N VAL A 133 -8.93 -2.06 6.89
CA VAL A 133 -8.32 -2.33 5.58
C VAL A 133 -9.24 -1.87 4.47
N ILE A 134 -10.52 -2.16 4.56
CA ILE A 134 -11.50 -1.79 3.54
C ILE A 134 -11.59 -0.26 3.39
N CYS A 135 -11.60 0.48 4.51
CA CYS A 135 -11.65 1.96 4.47
C CYS A 135 -10.37 2.59 3.92
N GLU A 136 -9.21 2.03 4.25
CA GLU A 136 -7.92 2.62 3.92
C GLU A 136 -7.38 2.20 2.54
N ALA A 137 -7.67 0.97 2.11
CA ALA A 137 -7.11 0.42 0.89
C ALA A 137 -7.34 1.28 -0.36
N PRO A 138 -8.55 1.84 -0.60
CA PRO A 138 -8.74 2.72 -1.75
C PRO A 138 -7.82 3.95 -1.72
N ALA A 139 -7.63 4.58 -0.55
CA ALA A 139 -6.81 5.77 -0.40
C ALA A 139 -5.34 5.51 -0.74
N ILE A 140 -4.76 4.41 -0.24
CA ILE A 140 -3.38 4.04 -0.59
C ILE A 140 -3.25 3.59 -2.05
N LEU A 141 -4.25 2.92 -2.62
CA LEU A 141 -4.24 2.58 -4.04
C LEU A 141 -4.29 3.83 -4.93
N CYS A 142 -5.07 4.85 -4.57
CA CYS A 142 -5.02 6.16 -5.21
C CYS A 142 -3.61 6.74 -5.16
N ALA A 143 -3.03 6.85 -3.95
CA ALA A 143 -1.73 7.46 -3.74
C ALA A 143 -0.61 6.75 -4.52
N LEU A 144 -0.61 5.41 -4.52
CA LEU A 144 0.39 4.62 -5.22
C LEU A 144 0.28 4.72 -6.75
N SER A 145 -0.93 4.93 -7.28
CA SER A 145 -1.20 4.90 -8.72
C SER A 145 -1.04 6.25 -9.42
N ILE A 146 -0.73 7.33 -8.70
CA ILE A 146 -0.48 8.66 -9.29
C ILE A 146 0.65 8.62 -10.34
N SER A 147 1.64 7.73 -10.17
CA SER A 147 2.73 7.54 -11.13
C SER A 147 2.43 6.41 -12.13
N SER A 148 2.95 6.52 -13.36
CA SER A 148 2.83 5.46 -14.38
C SER A 148 3.42 4.12 -13.92
N GLN A 149 4.54 4.16 -13.18
CA GLN A 149 5.13 2.97 -12.56
C GLN A 149 4.16 2.33 -11.56
N GLY A 150 3.53 3.13 -10.73
CA GLY A 150 2.61 2.65 -9.70
C GLY A 150 1.29 2.15 -10.26
N LEU A 151 0.74 2.81 -11.29
CA LEU A 151 -0.42 2.31 -12.02
C LEU A 151 -0.12 0.96 -12.67
N SER A 152 1.04 0.81 -13.31
CA SER A 152 1.47 -0.47 -13.90
C SER A 152 1.61 -1.58 -12.83
N ALA A 153 2.13 -1.24 -11.64
CA ALA A 153 2.21 -2.17 -10.53
C ALA A 153 0.83 -2.56 -9.99
N LEU A 154 -0.07 -1.60 -9.82
CA LEU A 154 -1.44 -1.82 -9.38
C LEU A 154 -2.21 -2.74 -10.34
N LEU A 155 -2.10 -2.51 -11.65
CA LEU A 155 -2.73 -3.35 -12.66
C LEU A 155 -2.16 -4.78 -12.68
N ARG A 156 -0.85 -4.92 -12.46
CA ARG A 156 -0.19 -6.24 -12.40
C ARG A 156 -0.64 -7.06 -11.19
N HIS A 157 -0.76 -6.42 -10.03
CA HIS A 157 -1.16 -7.07 -8.78
C HIS A 157 -2.67 -7.29 -8.69
N ASN A 158 -3.45 -6.36 -9.25
CA ASN A 158 -4.91 -6.36 -9.26
C ASN A 158 -5.53 -6.66 -7.87
N PRO A 159 -5.46 -5.72 -6.91
CA PRO A 159 -5.94 -5.94 -5.54
C PRO A 159 -7.49 -5.92 -5.41
N PHE A 160 -8.21 -5.46 -6.43
CA PHE A 160 -9.66 -5.27 -6.37
C PHE A 160 -10.47 -6.53 -6.04
N PRO A 161 -10.18 -7.73 -6.61
CA PRO A 161 -10.91 -8.95 -6.27
C PRO A 161 -10.82 -9.30 -4.78
N SER A 162 -9.64 -9.15 -4.16
CA SER A 162 -9.49 -9.40 -2.73
C SER A 162 -10.21 -8.37 -1.88
N LEU A 163 -10.13 -7.08 -2.25
CA LEU A 163 -10.86 -6.01 -1.57
C LEU A 163 -12.38 -6.21 -1.63
N PHE A 164 -12.92 -6.54 -2.80
CA PHE A 164 -14.35 -6.79 -2.95
C PHE A 164 -14.78 -8.09 -2.27
N ALA A 165 -13.96 -9.13 -2.27
CA ALA A 165 -14.20 -10.34 -1.48
C ALA A 165 -14.26 -10.05 0.02
N CYS A 166 -13.42 -9.13 0.51
CA CYS A 166 -13.45 -8.67 1.89
C CYS A 166 -14.77 -7.96 2.20
N LEU A 167 -15.24 -7.03 1.34
CA LEU A 167 -16.51 -6.31 1.53
C LEU A 167 -17.73 -7.22 1.69
N VAL A 168 -17.78 -8.32 0.94
CA VAL A 168 -18.91 -9.26 0.94
C VAL A 168 -18.72 -10.43 1.90
N HIS A 169 -17.72 -10.35 2.78
CA HIS A 169 -17.38 -11.46 3.66
C HIS A 169 -18.56 -11.77 4.63
N PRO A 170 -18.92 -13.06 4.83
CA PRO A 170 -20.07 -13.45 5.64
C PRO A 170 -19.97 -13.01 7.12
N ALA A 171 -18.77 -12.66 7.59
CA ALA A 171 -18.55 -12.11 8.93
C ALA A 171 -19.25 -10.75 9.18
N TYR A 172 -19.71 -10.07 8.13
CA TYR A 172 -20.49 -8.83 8.23
C TYR A 172 -22.01 -9.06 8.24
N VAL A 173 -22.47 -10.29 7.97
CA VAL A 173 -23.89 -10.61 7.78
C VAL A 173 -24.56 -10.97 9.11
N LEU A 174 -25.69 -10.33 9.41
CA LEU A 174 -26.51 -10.64 10.59
C LEU A 174 -27.24 -11.99 10.44
N PRO A 175 -27.55 -12.70 11.54
CA PRO A 175 -27.32 -12.34 12.95
C PRO A 175 -25.91 -12.71 13.46
N HIS A 176 -25.09 -13.38 12.66
CA HIS A 176 -23.81 -13.94 13.07
C HIS A 176 -22.62 -12.98 12.84
N SER A 177 -22.91 -11.69 12.67
CA SER A 177 -21.87 -10.69 12.39
C SER A 177 -20.89 -10.64 13.56
N ARG A 178 -19.59 -10.76 13.23
CA ARG A 178 -18.48 -10.63 14.20
C ARG A 178 -17.67 -9.37 13.97
N ALA A 179 -18.03 -8.57 12.97
CA ALA A 179 -17.34 -7.36 12.60
C ALA A 179 -18.33 -6.20 12.60
N VAL A 180 -18.09 -5.22 13.47
CA VAL A 180 -18.90 -4.01 13.58
C VAL A 180 -18.33 -2.98 12.62
N LEU A 181 -19.12 -2.59 11.62
CA LEU A 181 -18.80 -1.49 10.73
C LEU A 181 -19.45 -0.20 11.27
N PRO A 182 -18.71 0.90 11.43
CA PRO A 182 -19.29 2.21 11.66
C PRO A 182 -20.35 2.56 10.59
N PRO A 183 -21.44 3.26 10.95
CA PRO A 183 -22.48 3.64 9.98
C PRO A 183 -21.97 4.46 8.79
N ALA A 184 -20.90 5.25 8.98
CA ALA A 184 -20.28 6.08 7.94
C ALA A 184 -19.34 5.30 7.00
N THR A 185 -19.08 4.02 7.26
CA THR A 185 -18.13 3.21 6.48
C THR A 185 -18.48 3.13 4.98
N PRO A 186 -19.74 2.90 4.55
CA PRO A 186 -20.08 2.86 3.14
C PRO A 186 -19.79 4.18 2.41
N GLU A 187 -20.09 5.32 3.04
CA GLU A 187 -19.83 6.66 2.50
C GLU A 187 -18.33 6.91 2.35
N ALA A 188 -17.55 6.60 3.39
CA ALA A 188 -16.10 6.76 3.35
C ALA A 188 -15.45 5.92 2.25
N ILE A 189 -15.86 4.65 2.09
CA ILE A 189 -15.36 3.77 1.03
C ILE A 189 -15.76 4.31 -0.35
N GLY A 190 -17.03 4.71 -0.51
CA GLY A 190 -17.56 5.26 -1.75
C GLY A 190 -16.77 6.47 -2.22
N GLN A 191 -16.55 7.44 -1.33
CA GLN A 191 -15.76 8.64 -1.64
C GLN A 191 -14.33 8.28 -2.08
N ARG A 192 -13.65 7.38 -1.37
CA ARG A 192 -12.25 7.03 -1.72
C ARG A 192 -12.14 6.25 -3.02
N LEU A 193 -13.13 5.41 -3.34
CA LEU A 193 -13.20 4.73 -4.64
C LEU A 193 -13.52 5.72 -5.77
N GLU A 194 -14.39 6.69 -5.52
CA GLU A 194 -14.66 7.76 -6.47
C GLU A 194 -13.38 8.57 -6.76
N ASP A 195 -12.62 8.96 -5.73
CA ASP A 195 -11.33 9.65 -5.88
C ASP A 195 -10.38 8.82 -6.78
N LEU A 196 -10.34 7.50 -6.59
CA LEU A 196 -9.54 6.58 -7.41
C LEU A 196 -9.97 6.62 -8.88
N LEU A 197 -11.28 6.53 -9.10
CA LEU A 197 -11.85 6.53 -10.44
C LEU A 197 -11.72 7.89 -11.11
N GLN A 198 -11.79 9.00 -10.39
CA GLN A 198 -11.60 10.34 -10.96
C GLN A 198 -10.16 10.58 -11.39
N HIS A 199 -9.18 10.17 -10.57
CA HIS A 199 -7.76 10.29 -10.90
C HIS A 199 -7.36 9.55 -12.18
N HIS A 200 -8.02 8.43 -12.49
CA HIS A 200 -7.70 7.61 -13.68
C HIS A 200 -8.73 7.71 -14.80
N GLY A 201 -9.96 8.11 -14.49
CA GLY A 201 -11.09 8.22 -15.41
C GLY A 201 -11.02 9.46 -16.30
N SER A 202 -10.31 10.50 -15.88
CA SER A 202 -10.05 11.68 -16.73
C SER A 202 -8.95 11.42 -17.79
N GLY A 203 -8.15 10.35 -17.64
CA GLY A 203 -7.07 9.97 -18.56
C GLY A 203 -7.48 9.06 -19.71
N GLY A 204 -8.78 8.74 -19.85
CA GLY A 204 -9.33 7.97 -20.96
C GLY A 204 -9.42 8.77 -22.26
N GLY A 205 -8.28 9.21 -22.79
CA GLY A 205 -8.14 9.71 -24.16
C GLY A 205 -8.28 8.58 -25.18
N GLY A 206 -9.48 8.01 -25.28
CA GLY A 206 -9.95 7.41 -26.52
C GLY A 206 -10.44 8.52 -27.46
N PRO A 207 -10.34 8.37 -28.79
CA PRO A 207 -10.77 9.40 -29.72
C PRO A 207 -12.21 9.79 -29.41
N SER A 208 -12.45 11.09 -29.26
CA SER A 208 -13.74 11.71 -29.02
C SER A 208 -14.81 11.10 -29.92
N THR A 209 -15.59 10.18 -29.38
CA THR A 209 -16.87 9.78 -29.96
C THR A 209 -17.93 10.42 -29.09
N THR A 210 -18.45 11.53 -29.61
CA THR A 210 -19.58 12.29 -29.08
C THR A 210 -20.71 11.34 -28.65
N PRO A 211 -21.25 11.47 -27.42
CA PRO A 211 -22.37 10.63 -26.98
C PRO A 211 -23.63 11.08 -27.71
N GLY A 212 -23.99 10.40 -28.80
CA GLY A 212 -25.18 10.74 -29.59
C GLY A 212 -25.47 9.94 -30.86
N GLN A 213 -24.58 9.03 -31.30
CA GLN A 213 -24.77 8.32 -32.58
C GLN A 213 -24.65 6.79 -32.50
N ARG A 214 -25.23 6.14 -31.49
CA ARG A 214 -25.40 4.67 -31.48
C ARG A 214 -26.81 4.18 -31.21
N LEU A 215 -27.80 4.99 -31.57
CA LEU A 215 -29.19 4.55 -31.76
C LEU A 215 -29.72 5.13 -33.08
N ARG A 216 -29.25 4.55 -34.18
CA ARG A 216 -29.84 4.53 -35.54
C ARG A 216 -28.78 3.94 -36.45
N ASP A 217 -28.73 2.62 -36.42
CA ASP A 217 -28.58 1.71 -37.57
C ASP A 217 -28.77 0.28 -37.05
#